data_AF-A0A1C4G8V0-F1
#
_entry.id   AF-A0A1C4G8V0-F1
#
_cell.length_a   1.000
_cell.length_b   1.000
_cell.length_c   1.000
_cell.angle_alpha   90.00
_cell.angle_beta   90.00
_cell.angle_gamma   90.00
#
_symmetry.space_group_name_H-M   'P 1'
#
loop_
_entity.id
_entity.type
_entity.pdbx_description
1 polymer ?
#
loop_
_entity_poly.entity_id
_entity_poly.type
_entity_poly.pdbx_seq_one_letter_code
_entity_poly.pdbx_strand_id
1 'polypeptide(L)'
;MIELFFKWIKQHLKVKAFWGYSMNAVKTQIYIAMITYLLVAIVKYKMNLKQSQYEVLQILSISLLCKTPLNELFSKTDPQYVKELKPNQLNMFTL
;
A
#
# COMPACT_ATOMS: atom_id res chain seq x y z
N MET A 1 20.23 4.83 -2.59
CA MET A 1 18.87 4.62 -3.14
C MET A 1 18.42 3.16 -3.08
N ILE A 2 19.24 2.21 -3.55
CA ILE A 2 18.87 0.78 -3.55
C ILE A 2 18.68 0.22 -2.13
N GLU A 3 19.50 0.62 -1.14
CA GLU A 3 19.34 0.20 0.25
C GLU A 3 18.06 0.71 0.90
N LEU A 4 17.68 1.96 0.63
CA LEU A 4 16.44 2.54 1.16
C LEU A 4 15.22 1.84 0.55
N PHE A 5 15.30 1.45 -0.72
CA PHE A 5 14.31 0.61 -1.40
C PHE A 5 14.21 -0.78 -0.78
N PHE A 6 15.34 -1.48 -0.57
CA PHE A 6 15.32 -2.79 0.08
C PHE A 6 14.86 -2.74 1.54
N LYS A 7 15.21 -1.67 2.27
CA LYS A 7 14.73 -1.44 3.64
C LYS A 7 13.22 -1.20 3.66
N TRP A 8 12.74 -0.37 2.75
CA TRP A 8 11.31 -0.09 2.59
C TRP A 8 10.52 -1.35 2.17
N ILE A 9 11.02 -2.14 1.22
CA ILE A 9 10.42 -3.43 0.85
C ILE A 9 10.37 -4.35 2.06
N LYS A 10 11.46 -4.53 2.80
CA LYS A 10 11.49 -5.40 3.99
C LYS A 10 10.53 -4.91 5.09
N GLN A 11 10.32 -3.60 5.22
CA GLN A 11 9.43 -3.02 6.24
C GLN A 11 7.95 -3.05 5.85
N HIS A 12 7.63 -2.89 4.56
CA HIS A 12 6.26 -2.68 4.09
C HIS A 12 5.67 -3.89 3.34
N LEU A 13 6.49 -4.74 2.72
CA LEU A 13 6.06 -6.08 2.35
C LEU A 13 6.30 -7.01 3.55
N LYS A 14 5.32 -7.11 4.45
CA LYS A 14 5.14 -8.36 5.21
C LYS A 14 4.74 -9.42 4.18
N VAL A 15 5.72 -10.04 3.53
CA VAL A 15 5.49 -11.17 2.61
C VAL A 15 4.90 -12.29 3.45
N LYS A 16 3.57 -12.37 3.51
CA LYS A 16 2.84 -13.35 4.33
C LYS A 16 3.13 -14.78 3.83
N ALA A 17 3.50 -14.93 2.56
CA ALA A 17 4.12 -16.10 1.96
C ALA A 17 4.65 -15.71 0.56
N PHE A 18 5.81 -16.23 0.17
CA PHE A 18 6.21 -16.17 -1.24
C PHE A 18 5.28 -17.11 -2.03
N TRP A 19 4.61 -16.61 -3.07
CA TRP A 19 3.74 -17.41 -3.93
C TRP A 19 4.49 -18.41 -4.84
N GLY A 20 5.82 -18.46 -4.73
CA GLY A 20 6.69 -19.39 -5.44
C GLY A 20 8.14 -19.12 -5.06
N TYR A 21 8.91 -20.19 -4.84
CA TYR A 21 10.31 -20.13 -4.41
C TYR A 21 11.30 -20.36 -5.56
N SER A 22 10.81 -20.58 -6.78
CA SER A 22 11.69 -20.70 -7.94
C SER A 22 12.41 -19.38 -8.20
N MET A 23 13.65 -19.44 -8.68
CA MET A 23 14.44 -18.25 -8.98
C MET A 23 13.70 -17.29 -9.93
N ASN A 24 12.94 -17.83 -10.88
CA ASN A 24 12.14 -17.02 -11.80
C ASN A 24 10.97 -16.34 -11.09
N ALA A 25 10.26 -17.05 -10.19
CA ALA A 25 9.17 -16.46 -9.41
C ALA A 25 9.65 -15.30 -8.54
N VAL A 26 10.79 -15.46 -7.88
CA VAL A 26 11.39 -14.41 -7.04
C VAL A 26 11.82 -13.21 -7.89
N LYS A 27 12.47 -13.43 -9.05
CA LYS A 27 12.84 -12.35 -9.98
C LYS A 27 11.60 -11.57 -10.43
N THR A 28 10.54 -12.25 -10.84
CA THR A 28 9.28 -11.63 -11.26
C THR A 28 8.65 -10.81 -10.14
N GLN A 29 8.60 -11.31 -8.91
CA GLN A 29 8.08 -10.56 -7.77
C GLN A 29 8.87 -9.27 -7.49
N ILE A 30 10.20 -9.32 -7.63
CA ILE A 30 11.05 -8.13 -7.49
C ILE A 30 10.77 -7.12 -8.62
N TYR A 31 10.63 -7.58 -9.88
CA TYR A 31 10.26 -6.70 -11.00
C TYR A 31 8.90 -6.03 -10.77
N ILE A 32 7.88 -6.80 -10.33
CA ILE A 32 6.56 -6.25 -10.02
C ILE A 32 6.66 -5.21 -8.89
N ALA A 33 7.42 -5.49 -7.83
CA ALA A 33 7.61 -4.54 -6.73
C ALA A 33 8.27 -3.23 -7.21
N MET A 34 9.27 -3.31 -8.09
CA MET A 34 9.92 -2.14 -8.69
C MET A 34 8.96 -1.33 -9.55
N ILE A 35 8.18 -1.99 -10.41
CA ILE A 35 7.20 -1.33 -11.30
C ILE A 35 6.12 -0.63 -10.46
N THR A 36 5.58 -1.30 -9.44
CA THR A 36 4.58 -0.72 -8.54
C THR A 36 5.13 0.51 -7.81
N TYR A 37 6.35 0.44 -7.29
CA TYR A 37 6.98 1.57 -6.61
C TYR A 37 7.14 2.77 -7.54
N LEU A 38 7.61 2.55 -8.77
CA LEU A 38 7.76 3.59 -9.78
C LEU A 38 6.41 4.21 -10.15
N LEU A 39 5.37 3.39 -10.31
CA LEU A 39 4.03 3.84 -10.64
C LEU A 39 3.48 4.78 -9.56
N VAL A 40 3.61 4.42 -8.28
CA VAL A 40 3.21 5.29 -7.16
C VAL A 40 4.00 6.60 -7.15
N ALA A 41 5.30 6.55 -7.43
CA ALA A 41 6.12 7.76 -7.53
C ALA A 41 5.65 8.69 -8.65
N ILE A 42 5.33 8.14 -9.83
CA ILE A 42 4.79 8.89 -10.96
C ILE A 42 3.45 9.52 -10.62
N VAL A 43 2.53 8.77 -10.00
CA VAL A 43 1.21 9.29 -9.58
C VAL A 43 1.39 10.45 -8.60
N LYS A 44 2.25 10.29 -7.59
CA LYS A 44 2.55 11.34 -6.62
C LYS A 44 3.12 12.59 -7.30
N TYR A 45 4.05 12.41 -8.23
CA TYR A 45 4.65 13.52 -8.98
C TYR A 45 3.61 14.25 -9.85
N LYS A 46 2.82 13.51 -10.64
CA LYS A 46 1.81 14.08 -11.55
C LYS A 46 0.70 14.81 -10.82
N MET A 47 0.33 14.36 -9.63
CA MET A 47 -0.75 14.97 -8.84
C MET A 47 -0.26 15.94 -7.76
N ASN A 48 1.06 16.19 -7.69
CA ASN A 48 1.69 17.08 -6.71
C ASN A 48 1.22 16.81 -5.26
N LEU A 49 1.11 15.53 -4.89
CA LEU A 49 0.53 15.13 -3.61
C LEU A 49 1.50 15.44 -2.46
N LYS A 50 0.98 16.12 -1.43
CA LYS A 50 1.71 16.40 -0.17
C LYS A 50 1.87 15.17 0.72
N GLN A 51 1.04 14.14 0.49
CA GLN A 51 1.04 12.89 1.25
C GLN A 51 2.36 12.12 1.09
N SER A 52 2.68 11.30 2.09
CA SER A 52 3.84 10.41 2.01
C SER A 52 3.65 9.36 0.91
N GLN A 53 4.75 8.84 0.35
CA GLN A 53 4.65 7.84 -0.73
C GLN A 53 3.95 6.55 -0.28
N TYR A 54 4.04 6.23 1.01
CA TYR A 54 3.33 5.12 1.63
C TYR A 54 1.81 5.34 1.71
N GLU A 55 1.37 6.54 2.08
CA GLU A 55 -0.07 6.87 2.11
C GLU A 55 -0.69 6.79 0.71
N VAL A 56 0.00 7.31 -0.30
CA VAL A 56 -0.43 7.22 -1.71
C VAL A 56 -0.57 5.75 -2.13
N LEU A 57 0.39 4.89 -1.75
CA LEU A 57 0.32 3.46 -2.01
C LEU A 57 -0.87 2.80 -1.29
N GLN A 58 -1.13 3.12 -0.02
CA GLN A 58 -2.25 2.53 0.72
C GLN A 58 -3.61 2.91 0.10
N ILE A 59 -3.78 4.19 -0.22
CA ILE A 59 -5.01 4.70 -0.85
C ILE A 59 -5.24 3.99 -2.20
N LEU A 60 -4.19 3.88 -3.01
CA LEU A 60 -4.24 3.11 -4.26
C LEU A 60 -4.58 1.64 -4.00
N SER A 61 -3.94 0.99 -3.02
CA SER A 61 -4.17 -0.42 -2.70
C SER A 61 -5.62 -0.71 -2.30
N ILE A 62 -6.25 0.19 -1.54
CA ILE A 62 -7.66 0.06 -1.12
C ILE A 62 -8.60 0.32 -2.31
N SER A 63 -8.21 1.24 -3.19
CA SER A 63 -8.99 1.62 -4.36
C SER A 63 -8.72 0.78 -5.62
N LEU A 64 -7.82 -0.22 -5.55
CA LEU A 64 -7.39 -1.02 -6.71
C LEU A 64 -8.56 -1.64 -7.50
N LEU A 65 -9.63 -2.02 -6.80
CA LEU A 65 -10.82 -2.64 -7.38
C LEU A 65 -11.96 -1.64 -7.63
N CYS A 66 -11.77 -0.37 -7.28
CA CYS A 66 -12.76 0.68 -7.45
C CYS A 66 -12.53 1.42 -8.77
N LYS A 67 -13.61 1.68 -9.50
CA LYS A 67 -13.58 2.51 -10.71
C LYS A 67 -13.67 4.00 -10.36
N THR A 68 -12.81 4.46 -9.46
CA THR A 68 -12.78 5.88 -9.04
C THR A 68 -11.64 6.59 -9.76
N PRO A 69 -11.88 7.75 -10.38
CA PRO A 69 -10.80 8.47 -11.05
C PRO A 69 -9.81 9.03 -10.00
N LEU A 70 -8.51 8.97 -10.32
CA LEU A 70 -7.44 9.31 -9.37
C LEU A 70 -7.55 10.74 -8.79
N ASN A 71 -8.06 11.69 -9.57
CA ASN A 71 -8.27 13.07 -9.12
C ASN A 71 -9.29 13.15 -7.98
N GLU A 72 -10.35 12.34 -8.01
CA GLU A 72 -11.36 12.27 -6.96
C GLU A 72 -10.87 11.46 -5.75
N LEU A 73 -10.05 10.44 -6.00
CA LEU A 73 -9.45 9.61 -4.96
C LEU A 73 -8.59 10.44 -4.00
N PHE A 74 -7.83 11.40 -4.53
CA PHE A 74 -6.93 12.25 -3.75
C PHE A 74 -7.48 13.64 -3.45
N SER A 75 -8.65 14.03 -3.97
CA SER A 75 -9.30 15.30 -3.62
C SER A 75 -10.00 15.24 -2.25
N LYS A 76 -10.46 14.05 -1.85
CA LYS A 76 -11.06 13.79 -0.54
C LYS A 76 -9.96 13.50 0.48
N THR A 77 -9.07 14.45 0.74
CA THR A 77 -8.17 14.36 1.89
C THR A 77 -8.93 14.66 3.17
N ASP A 78 -9.83 13.77 3.56
CA ASP A 78 -10.01 13.51 4.98
C ASP A 78 -9.07 12.35 5.30
N PRO A 79 -8.10 12.51 6.21
CA PRO A 79 -7.25 11.43 6.64
C PRO A 79 -8.10 10.45 7.44
N GLN A 80 -8.89 9.64 6.75
CA GLN A 80 -9.29 8.33 7.24
C GLN A 80 -8.05 7.44 7.17
N TYR A 81 -7.08 7.76 8.04
CA TYR A 81 -6.41 6.76 8.83
C TYR A 81 -7.45 5.68 9.09
N VAL A 82 -7.16 4.44 8.73
CA VAL A 82 -7.87 3.28 9.23
C VAL A 82 -7.80 3.40 10.74
N LYS A 83 -8.74 4.15 11.32
CA LYS A 83 -9.11 4.06 12.72
C LYS A 83 -9.44 2.59 12.78
N GLU A 84 -8.56 1.82 13.43
CA GLU A 84 -8.91 0.50 13.91
C GLU A 84 -10.38 0.62 14.32
N LEU A 85 -11.25 -0.04 13.57
CA LEU A 85 -12.65 -0.18 13.96
C LEU A 85 -12.54 -0.60 15.40
N LYS A 86 -12.85 0.30 16.35
CA LYS A 86 -12.88 -0.04 17.77
C LYS A 86 -13.69 -1.32 17.77
N PRO A 87 -13.10 -2.50 18.07
CA PRO A 87 -13.93 -3.65 18.15
C PRO A 87 -14.84 -3.30 19.32
N ASN A 88 -16.13 -3.12 19.04
CA ASN A 88 -17.15 -3.13 20.07
C ASN A 88 -17.10 -4.56 20.60
N GLN A 89 -16.10 -4.84 21.44
CA GLN A 89 -15.91 -6.11 22.11
C GLN A 89 -17.16 -6.24 22.97
N LEU A 90 -18.10 -7.06 22.50
CA LEU A 90 -19.20 -7.54 23.30
C LEU A 90 -18.55 -8.28 24.48
N ASN A 91 -18.69 -7.74 25.70
CA ASN A 91 -18.32 -8.48 26.90
C ASN A 91 -19.23 -9.71 26.99
N MET A 92 -18.75 -10.85 26.49
CA MET A 92 -19.48 -12.12 26.48
C MET A 92 -19.40 -12.86 27.82
N PHE A 93 -18.70 -12.31 28.82
CA PHE A 93 -18.54 -12.92 30.14
C PHE A 93 -19.00 -11.97 31.25
N THR A 94 -20.31 -11.79 31.34
CA THR A 94 -20.97 -11.52 32.62
C THR A 94 -21.95 -12.67 32.85
N LEU A 95 -21.46 -13.73 33.48
CA LEU A 95 -22.24 -14.72 34.20
C LEU A 95 -21.68 -14.78 35.63
#